data_AF-A0A2H0DXG7-F1
#
_entry.id   AF-A0A2H0DXG7-F1
#
_cell.length_a   1.000
_cell.length_b   1.000
_cell.length_c   1.000
_cell.angle_alpha   90.00
_cell.angle_beta   90.00
_cell.angle_gamma   90.00
#
_symmetry.space_group_name_H-M   'P 1'
#
loop_
_entity.id
_entity.type
_entity.pdbx_description
1 polymer ?
#
loop_
_entity_poly.entity_id
_entity_poly.type
_entity_poly.pdbx_seq_one_letter_code
_entity_poly.pdbx_strand_id
1 'polypeptide(L)'
;MSFFLNKIVNFLENKNKVFFTFHLRPYLSSSVNKNTEKNNGDVAIIIQGPIVYEKNFTLETIKTYLKNFPGSHIVLSTWTGQDIKDFKKLKIDLILNEKPKNSGISNINYQIVSTYNGIIEAKKNNVTYVLKTRTDQRIYSEKALDYFKDILRIFPLETGKIPRGRIITTDINTFRFRPYSISDMTLFGFYEDMFNYWNLKTDEREETKFKYKNVLEWSKHRLCEVYLSTNYLEKIGKNLNWTISNSWKTYIEYFCIVDRSTIDLFWFKYEKNKEYRRRKYSGNFMDEEFGFVDWLKLYNSENFNNKYEYLLDKQIDEEI
;
A
#
# COMPACT_ATOMS: atom_id res chain seq x y z
N MET A 1 26.96 -12.25 -14.63
CA MET A 1 25.97 -12.05 -15.71
C MET A 1 26.47 -12.83 -16.93
N SER A 2 25.69 -13.73 -17.52
CA SER A 2 26.19 -14.57 -18.62
C SER A 2 26.36 -13.74 -19.90
N PHE A 3 27.39 -14.04 -20.70
CA PHE A 3 27.65 -13.42 -22.01
C PHE A 3 26.41 -13.41 -22.93
N PHE A 4 25.59 -14.47 -22.83
CA PHE A 4 24.35 -14.63 -23.59
C PHE A 4 23.28 -13.58 -23.22
N LEU A 5 23.11 -13.28 -21.93
CA LEU A 5 22.13 -12.29 -21.49
C LEU A 5 22.51 -10.89 -21.96
N ASN A 6 23.80 -10.55 -21.95
CA ASN A 6 24.28 -9.27 -22.49
C ASN A 6 23.98 -9.12 -23.99
N LYS A 7 24.10 -10.20 -24.78
CA LYS A 7 23.72 -10.14 -26.21
C LYS A 7 22.23 -9.88 -26.41
N ILE A 8 21.37 -10.52 -25.62
CA ILE A 8 19.92 -10.30 -25.68
C ILE A 8 19.58 -8.87 -25.28
N VAL A 9 20.16 -8.38 -24.18
CA VAL A 9 19.97 -7.00 -23.70
C VAL A 9 20.39 -6.00 -24.78
N ASN A 10 21.61 -6.11 -25.30
CA ASN A 10 22.11 -5.21 -26.33
C ASN A 10 21.25 -5.25 -27.60
N PHE A 11 20.74 -6.42 -27.99
CA PHE A 11 19.82 -6.53 -29.13
C PHE A 11 18.50 -5.78 -28.88
N LEU A 12 17.90 -5.97 -27.69
CA LEU A 12 16.65 -5.30 -27.33
C LEU A 12 16.82 -3.78 -27.24
N GLU A 13 17.90 -3.30 -26.65
CA GLU A 13 18.21 -1.87 -26.54
C GLU A 13 18.39 -1.24 -27.93
N ASN A 14 19.21 -1.87 -28.79
CA ASN A 14 19.49 -1.34 -30.13
C ASN A 14 18.27 -1.34 -31.04
N LYS A 15 17.44 -2.38 -30.97
CA LYS A 15 16.23 -2.52 -31.78
C LYS A 15 15.16 -1.50 -31.38
N ASN A 16 14.94 -1.31 -30.07
CA ASN A 16 13.85 -0.47 -29.57
C ASN A 16 14.29 0.97 -29.25
N LYS A 17 15.59 1.28 -29.31
CA LYS A 17 16.15 2.57 -28.90
C LYS A 17 15.81 2.93 -27.45
N VAL A 18 15.98 1.95 -26.56
CA VAL A 18 15.72 2.07 -25.12
C VAL A 18 16.92 1.59 -24.32
N PHE A 19 16.99 1.96 -23.04
CA PHE A 19 17.86 1.31 -22.06
C PHE A 19 17.09 0.22 -21.31
N PHE A 20 17.72 -0.93 -21.12
CA PHE A 20 17.15 -2.07 -20.40
C PHE A 20 17.83 -2.23 -19.04
N THR A 21 17.05 -2.13 -17.98
CA THR A 21 17.51 -2.30 -16.60
C THR A 21 16.69 -3.36 -15.89
N PHE A 22 17.32 -4.12 -14.99
CA PHE A 22 16.64 -5.11 -14.15
C PHE A 22 17.15 -5.03 -12.72
N HIS A 23 16.34 -5.52 -11.78
CA HIS A 23 16.66 -5.54 -10.36
C HIS A 23 16.32 -6.93 -9.80
N LEU A 24 17.31 -7.61 -9.23
CA LEU A 24 17.17 -8.97 -8.68
C LEU A 24 17.02 -8.91 -7.17
N ARG A 25 16.03 -9.63 -6.64
CA ARG A 25 15.78 -9.73 -5.20
C ARG A 25 15.87 -11.18 -4.73
N PRO A 26 16.46 -11.46 -3.56
CA PRO A 26 16.54 -12.82 -3.04
C PRO A 26 15.15 -13.32 -2.62
N TYR A 27 14.74 -14.47 -3.14
CA TYR A 27 13.46 -15.05 -2.74
C TYR A 27 13.54 -15.71 -1.34
N LEU A 28 14.69 -16.26 -0.96
CA LEU A 28 14.93 -16.88 0.35
C LEU A 28 15.39 -15.84 1.38
N SER A 29 14.79 -15.90 2.57
CA SER A 29 15.22 -15.12 3.73
C SER A 29 16.64 -15.47 4.18
N SER A 30 17.15 -16.68 3.91
CA SER A 30 18.54 -17.08 4.20
C SER A 30 19.58 -16.30 3.39
N SER A 31 19.18 -15.75 2.23
CA SER A 31 20.04 -14.90 1.40
C SER A 31 19.92 -13.41 1.72
N VAL A 32 19.07 -13.05 2.70
CA VAL A 32 18.99 -11.69 3.26
C VAL A 32 19.89 -11.67 4.49
N ASN A 33 21.08 -11.08 4.32
CA ASN A 33 22.09 -10.93 5.37
C ASN A 33 22.19 -9.47 5.75
N LYS A 34 21.44 -9.06 6.77
CA LYS A 34 21.46 -7.69 7.30
C LYS A 34 21.56 -7.77 8.84
N ASN A 35 22.53 -7.07 9.41
CA ASN A 35 22.63 -6.88 10.84
C ASN A 35 21.76 -5.70 11.24
N THR A 36 20.64 -5.99 11.88
CA THR A 36 19.64 -5.02 12.31
C THR A 36 19.61 -4.96 13.82
N GLU A 37 19.61 -3.75 14.35
CA GLU A 37 19.40 -3.54 15.78
C GLU A 37 17.95 -3.84 16.13
N LYS A 38 17.74 -4.33 17.35
CA LYS A 38 16.40 -4.58 17.88
C LYS A 38 15.64 -3.27 17.98
N ASN A 39 14.45 -3.22 17.40
CA ASN A 39 13.56 -2.09 17.58
C ASN A 39 12.95 -2.09 18.99
N ASN A 40 12.24 -1.01 19.31
CA ASN A 40 11.66 -0.79 20.64
C ASN A 40 10.41 -1.66 20.91
N GLY A 41 10.02 -2.55 19.99
CA GLY A 41 8.77 -3.33 20.09
C GLY A 41 7.49 -2.50 19.95
N ASP A 42 7.61 -1.25 19.47
CA ASP A 42 6.53 -0.28 19.36
C ASP A 42 5.69 -0.42 18.07
N VAL A 43 6.05 -1.37 17.20
CA VAL A 43 5.40 -1.58 15.90
C VAL A 43 4.79 -2.99 15.81
N ALA A 44 3.53 -3.06 15.38
CA ALA A 44 2.94 -4.29 14.85
C ALA A 44 2.95 -4.31 13.32
N ILE A 45 3.31 -5.44 12.71
CA ILE A 45 3.28 -5.68 11.27
C ILE A 45 2.14 -6.66 10.98
N ILE A 46 1.05 -6.15 10.41
CA ILE A 46 -0.09 -6.93 9.97
C ILE A 46 0.12 -7.35 8.51
N ILE A 47 0.22 -8.65 8.28
CA ILE A 47 0.32 -9.23 6.94
C ILE A 47 -1.04 -9.83 6.61
N GLN A 48 -1.74 -9.18 5.69
CA GLN A 48 -3.13 -9.45 5.38
C GLN A 48 -3.28 -10.19 4.04
N GLY A 49 -4.14 -11.20 4.01
CA GLY A 49 -4.62 -11.83 2.77
C GLY A 49 -4.31 -13.33 2.67
N PRO A 50 -4.61 -13.96 1.52
CA PRO A 50 -4.33 -15.38 1.32
C PRO A 50 -2.83 -15.66 1.24
N ILE A 51 -2.38 -16.76 1.83
CA ILE A 51 -0.99 -17.24 1.71
C ILE A 51 -0.62 -17.46 0.24
N VAL A 52 0.52 -16.90 -0.17
CA VAL A 52 1.13 -17.12 -1.48
C VAL A 52 2.15 -18.26 -1.36
N TYR A 53 1.76 -19.43 -1.86
CA TYR A 53 2.57 -20.66 -1.80
C TYR A 53 3.67 -20.70 -2.87
N GLU A 54 3.52 -19.99 -4.00
CA GLU A 54 4.55 -19.94 -5.04
C GLU A 54 5.87 -19.45 -4.44
N LYS A 55 6.92 -20.28 -4.56
CA LYS A 55 8.26 -20.03 -3.98
C LYS A 55 8.23 -19.73 -2.47
N ASN A 56 7.23 -20.22 -1.74
CA ASN A 56 7.00 -19.93 -0.33
C ASN A 56 6.98 -18.43 -0.02
N PHE A 57 6.45 -17.61 -0.94
CA PHE A 57 6.61 -16.16 -0.90
C PHE A 57 6.21 -15.55 0.44
N THR A 58 5.00 -15.83 0.95
CA THR A 58 4.54 -15.28 2.23
C THR A 58 5.37 -15.78 3.42
N LEU A 59 5.73 -17.06 3.44
CA LEU A 59 6.57 -17.64 4.49
C LEU A 59 7.95 -16.99 4.55
N GLU A 60 8.61 -16.86 3.40
CA GLU A 60 9.92 -16.22 3.30
C GLU A 60 9.84 -14.70 3.53
N THR A 61 8.71 -14.05 3.23
CA THR A 61 8.45 -12.65 3.62
C THR A 61 8.46 -12.52 5.13
N ILE A 62 7.71 -13.36 5.86
CA ILE A 62 7.66 -13.31 7.32
C ILE A 62 9.03 -13.59 7.93
N LYS A 63 9.76 -14.59 7.45
CA LYS A 63 11.13 -14.86 7.91
C LYS A 63 12.05 -13.67 7.65
N THR A 64 11.89 -12.99 6.52
CA THR A 64 12.64 -11.76 6.20
C THR A 64 12.27 -10.65 7.19
N TYR A 65 11.00 -10.47 7.53
CA TYR A 65 10.57 -9.45 8.51
C TYR A 65 11.06 -9.76 9.93
N LEU A 66 11.06 -11.03 10.36
CA LEU A 66 11.63 -11.44 11.65
C LEU A 66 13.13 -11.10 11.77
N LYS A 67 13.85 -11.11 10.64
CA LYS A 67 15.26 -10.68 10.58
C LYS A 67 15.39 -9.16 10.49
N ASN A 68 14.63 -8.52 9.61
CA ASN A 68 14.78 -7.09 9.31
C ASN A 68 14.23 -6.20 10.42
N PHE A 69 13.21 -6.65 11.14
CA PHE A 69 12.50 -5.85 12.15
C PHE A 69 12.47 -6.60 13.50
N PRO A 70 13.65 -6.92 14.07
CA PRO A 70 13.70 -7.67 15.32
C PRO A 70 13.04 -6.86 16.44
N GLY A 71 12.09 -7.48 17.14
CA GLY A 71 11.30 -6.84 18.20
C GLY A 71 9.89 -6.43 17.77
N SER A 72 9.62 -6.25 16.47
CA SER A 72 8.25 -6.01 15.98
C SER A 72 7.32 -7.18 16.28
N HIS A 73 6.06 -6.87 16.56
CA HIS A 73 4.99 -7.86 16.67
C HIS A 73 4.46 -8.18 15.26
N ILE A 74 4.70 -9.40 14.77
CA ILE A 74 4.23 -9.78 13.44
C ILE A 74 2.95 -10.59 13.58
N VAL A 75 1.91 -10.18 12.87
CA VAL A 75 0.62 -10.85 12.81
C VAL A 75 0.36 -11.27 11.37
N LEU A 76 0.24 -12.58 11.12
CA LEU A 76 -0.30 -13.08 9.86
C LEU A 76 -1.80 -13.29 10.03
N SER A 77 -2.59 -12.44 9.35
CA SER A 77 -4.04 -12.53 9.30
C SER A 77 -4.46 -13.11 7.96
N THR A 78 -4.93 -14.35 7.99
CA THR A 78 -5.30 -15.12 6.80
C THR A 78 -6.63 -15.85 6.99
N TRP A 79 -7.00 -16.78 6.09
CA TRP A 79 -8.29 -17.44 6.06
C TRP A 79 -8.27 -18.83 6.70
N THR A 80 -9.37 -19.22 7.33
CA THR A 80 -9.63 -20.61 7.73
C THR A 80 -9.46 -21.54 6.52
N GLY A 81 -8.88 -22.72 6.76
CA GLY A 81 -8.63 -23.74 5.74
C GLY A 81 -7.32 -23.60 4.96
N GLN A 82 -6.50 -22.58 5.22
CA GLN A 82 -5.15 -22.49 4.66
C GLN A 82 -4.13 -23.34 5.41
N ASP A 83 -3.10 -23.85 4.71
CA ASP A 83 -2.02 -24.59 5.36
C ASP A 83 -1.08 -23.63 6.09
N ILE A 84 -1.15 -23.68 7.42
CA ILE A 84 -0.36 -22.85 8.33
C ILE A 84 0.74 -23.61 9.08
N LYS A 85 1.02 -24.88 8.72
CA LYS A 85 1.92 -25.76 9.48
C LYS A 85 3.30 -25.15 9.71
N ASP A 86 3.87 -24.51 8.70
CA ASP A 86 5.19 -23.89 8.80
C ASP A 86 5.18 -22.54 9.52
N PHE A 87 4.06 -21.82 9.48
CA PHE A 87 3.92 -20.54 10.17
C PHE A 87 3.79 -20.73 11.68
N LYS A 88 3.16 -21.83 12.14
CA LYS A 88 3.09 -22.18 13.58
C LYS A 88 4.45 -22.39 14.25
N LYS A 89 5.51 -22.61 13.45
CA LYS A 89 6.89 -22.77 13.93
C LYS A 89 7.62 -21.44 14.11
N LEU A 90 7.01 -20.34 13.65
CA LEU A 90 7.57 -19.00 13.72
C LEU A 90 7.02 -18.26 14.96
N LYS A 91 7.81 -17.33 15.49
CA LYS A 91 7.40 -16.47 16.61
C LYS A 91 6.55 -15.30 16.11
N ILE A 92 5.32 -15.60 15.71
CA ILE A 92 4.34 -14.63 15.20
C ILE A 92 2.94 -14.94 15.74
N ASP A 93 2.05 -13.96 15.68
CA ASP A 93 0.62 -14.17 15.93
C ASP A 93 -0.06 -14.64 14.64
N LEU A 94 -0.94 -15.63 14.76
CA LEU A 94 -1.67 -16.23 13.64
C LEU A 94 -3.17 -16.07 13.83
N ILE A 95 -3.82 -15.42 12.86
CA ILE A 95 -5.27 -15.24 12.84
C ILE A 95 -5.84 -15.97 11.62
N LEU A 96 -6.81 -16.84 11.87
CA LEU A 96 -7.61 -17.49 10.86
C LEU A 96 -9.01 -16.86 10.87
N ASN A 97 -9.33 -16.16 9.79
CA ASN A 97 -10.58 -15.48 9.59
C ASN A 97 -11.53 -16.36 8.79
N GLU A 98 -12.80 -16.36 9.17
CA GLU A 98 -13.86 -16.79 8.27
C GLU A 98 -13.99 -15.79 7.12
N LYS A 99 -14.13 -16.30 5.89
CA LYS A 99 -14.33 -15.43 4.74
C LYS A 99 -15.71 -14.79 4.81
N PRO A 100 -15.83 -13.46 4.66
CA PRO A 100 -17.10 -12.79 4.41
C PRO A 100 -17.86 -13.48 3.28
N LYS A 101 -19.18 -13.65 3.43
CA LYS A 101 -20.02 -14.23 2.37
C LYS A 101 -20.02 -13.35 1.11
N ASN A 102 -20.05 -12.04 1.32
CA ASN A 102 -19.88 -11.04 0.26
C ASN A 102 -18.43 -10.54 0.26
N SER A 103 -17.71 -10.74 -0.85
CA SER A 103 -16.35 -10.24 -1.02
C SER A 103 -16.28 -8.71 -1.06
N GLY A 104 -17.40 -8.04 -1.31
CA GLY A 104 -17.45 -6.63 -1.68
C GLY A 104 -16.83 -6.42 -3.06
N ILE A 105 -16.90 -5.17 -3.52
CA ILE A 105 -16.33 -4.75 -4.81
C ILE A 105 -14.82 -5.04 -4.79
N SER A 106 -14.33 -5.78 -5.80
CA SER A 106 -12.91 -6.12 -5.94
C SER A 106 -12.28 -6.70 -4.66
N ASN A 107 -13.04 -7.49 -3.90
CA ASN A 107 -12.61 -8.17 -2.67
C ASN A 107 -12.30 -7.26 -1.47
N ILE A 108 -12.85 -6.03 -1.43
CA ILE A 108 -12.55 -5.09 -0.36
C ILE A 108 -12.93 -5.60 1.04
N ASN A 109 -14.01 -6.39 1.18
CA ASN A 109 -14.43 -6.93 2.48
C ASN A 109 -13.43 -7.94 3.03
N TYR A 110 -12.72 -8.65 2.16
CA TYR A 110 -11.62 -9.51 2.57
C TYR A 110 -10.45 -8.71 3.14
N GLN A 111 -10.19 -7.53 2.58
CA GLN A 111 -9.16 -6.63 3.10
C GLN A 111 -9.57 -6.00 4.44
N ILE A 112 -10.83 -5.54 4.54
CA ILE A 112 -11.40 -4.94 5.76
C ILE A 112 -11.33 -5.92 6.92
N VAL A 113 -11.97 -7.10 6.79
CA VAL A 113 -12.10 -8.05 7.90
C VAL A 113 -10.74 -8.56 8.38
N SER A 114 -9.90 -8.98 7.44
CA SER A 114 -8.61 -9.57 7.79
C SER A 114 -7.65 -8.52 8.37
N THR A 115 -7.62 -7.29 7.83
CA THR A 115 -6.80 -6.22 8.41
C THR A 115 -7.30 -5.81 9.79
N TYR A 116 -8.61 -5.58 9.94
CA TYR A 116 -9.23 -5.18 11.20
C TYR A 116 -8.93 -6.17 12.31
N ASN A 117 -9.13 -7.47 12.08
CA ASN A 117 -8.84 -8.51 13.07
C ASN A 117 -7.34 -8.57 13.42
N GLY A 118 -6.46 -8.34 12.43
CA GLY A 118 -5.02 -8.19 12.65
C GLY A 118 -4.68 -7.02 13.59
N ILE A 119 -5.30 -5.86 13.37
CA ILE A 119 -5.10 -4.68 14.22
C ILE A 119 -5.65 -4.92 15.65
N ILE A 120 -6.78 -5.60 15.78
CA ILE A 120 -7.34 -5.98 17.10
C ILE A 120 -6.35 -6.87 17.86
N GLU A 121 -5.75 -7.86 17.19
CA GLU A 121 -4.75 -8.73 17.81
C GLU A 121 -3.52 -7.94 18.26
N ALA A 122 -3.02 -7.03 17.41
CA ALA A 122 -1.90 -6.17 17.74
C ALA A 122 -2.12 -5.30 18.98
N LYS A 123 -3.38 -4.94 19.31
CA LYS A 123 -3.71 -4.17 20.51
C LYS A 123 -3.20 -4.84 21.79
N LYS A 124 -3.15 -6.18 21.84
CA LYS A 124 -2.70 -6.95 23.01
C LYS A 124 -1.23 -6.68 23.36
N ASN A 125 -0.46 -6.20 22.40
CA ASN A 125 0.97 -5.94 22.53
C ASN A 125 1.31 -4.47 22.87
N ASN A 126 0.30 -3.62 23.14
CA ASN A 126 0.48 -2.20 23.49
C ASN A 126 1.38 -1.41 22.51
N VAL A 127 1.24 -1.70 21.20
CA VAL A 127 2.03 -1.07 20.15
C VAL A 127 1.61 0.38 19.92
N THR A 128 2.56 1.22 19.51
CA THR A 128 2.30 2.63 19.14
C THR A 128 1.94 2.76 17.66
N TYR A 129 2.54 1.93 16.81
CA TYR A 129 2.38 1.99 15.36
C TYR A 129 1.92 0.67 14.78
N VAL A 130 1.25 0.75 13.63
CA VAL A 130 0.86 -0.40 12.82
C VAL A 130 1.37 -0.20 11.41
N LEU A 131 2.10 -1.20 10.91
CA LEU A 131 2.36 -1.42 9.49
C LEU A 131 1.39 -2.49 8.97
N LYS A 132 0.57 -2.17 7.97
CA LYS A 132 -0.19 -3.15 7.20
C LYS A 132 0.53 -3.40 5.88
N THR A 133 0.69 -4.67 5.50
CA THR A 133 1.11 -5.11 4.15
C THR A 133 0.24 -6.26 3.67
N ARG A 134 0.19 -6.50 2.36
CA ARG A 134 -0.45 -7.69 1.80
C ARG A 134 0.47 -8.92 1.81
N THR A 135 -0.10 -10.12 1.85
CA THR A 135 0.66 -11.40 1.76
C THR A 135 1.45 -11.59 0.47
N ASP A 136 1.09 -10.87 -0.59
CA ASP A 136 1.77 -10.82 -1.89
C ASP A 136 2.76 -9.65 -2.01
N GLN A 137 3.06 -8.95 -0.91
CA GLN A 137 4.07 -7.90 -0.83
C GLN A 137 5.24 -8.29 0.08
N ARG A 138 6.42 -7.73 -0.19
CA ARG A 138 7.60 -7.86 0.65
C ARG A 138 8.42 -6.57 0.65
N ILE A 139 8.71 -6.05 1.83
CA ILE A 139 9.65 -4.96 2.06
C ILE A 139 11.04 -5.56 2.32
N TYR A 140 12.03 -5.18 1.52
CA TYR A 140 13.41 -5.67 1.68
C TYR A 140 14.30 -4.71 2.48
N SER A 141 13.94 -3.42 2.53
CA SER A 141 14.67 -2.44 3.34
C SER A 141 14.45 -2.71 4.83
N GLU A 142 15.54 -2.91 5.55
CA GLU A 142 15.58 -3.05 6.99
C GLU A 142 15.31 -1.74 7.72
N LYS A 143 15.49 -0.61 7.03
CA LYS A 143 15.28 0.74 7.57
C LYS A 143 13.84 1.23 7.40
N ALA A 144 12.95 0.42 6.83
CA ALA A 144 11.61 0.87 6.46
C ALA A 144 10.80 1.40 7.66
N LEU A 145 10.85 0.74 8.82
CA LEU A 145 10.10 1.18 10.00
C LEU A 145 10.64 2.49 10.58
N ASP A 146 11.96 2.65 10.64
CA ASP A 146 12.57 3.89 11.11
C ASP A 146 12.30 5.04 10.15
N TYR A 147 12.40 4.78 8.85
CA TYR A 147 12.00 5.72 7.81
C TYR A 147 10.56 6.19 7.99
N PHE A 148 9.60 5.28 8.19
CA PHE A 148 8.21 5.67 8.39
C PHE A 148 7.99 6.50 9.67
N LYS A 149 8.62 6.12 10.80
CA LYS A 149 8.56 6.91 12.04
C LYS A 149 9.16 8.31 11.85
N ASP A 150 10.27 8.41 11.15
CA ASP A 150 10.92 9.68 10.85
C ASP A 150 10.04 10.56 9.95
N ILE A 151 9.36 9.99 8.95
CA ILE A 151 8.38 10.71 8.12
C ILE A 151 7.23 11.26 8.98
N LEU A 152 6.65 10.47 9.89
CA LEU A 152 5.62 10.97 10.80
C LEU A 152 6.12 12.08 11.72
N ARG A 153 7.38 12.01 12.17
CA ARG A 153 8.02 13.03 13.03
C ARG A 153 8.30 14.32 12.27
N ILE A 154 8.76 14.24 11.03
CA ILE A 154 9.13 15.39 10.19
C ILE A 154 7.87 16.09 9.64
N PHE A 155 6.82 15.33 9.34
CA PHE A 155 5.55 15.84 8.79
C PHE A 155 4.37 15.59 9.76
N PRO A 156 4.41 16.16 10.99
CA PRO A 156 3.38 15.92 11.99
C PRO A 156 2.06 16.60 11.61
N LEU A 157 0.93 16.05 12.07
CA LEU A 157 -0.34 16.76 12.01
C LEU A 157 -0.30 17.94 12.99
N GLU A 158 -1.05 19.00 12.69
CA GLU A 158 -1.21 20.10 13.63
C GLU A 158 -1.77 19.57 14.96
N THR A 159 -1.14 20.00 16.05
CA THR A 159 -1.45 19.53 17.40
C THR A 159 -2.91 19.80 17.76
N GLY A 160 -3.60 18.81 18.34
CA GLY A 160 -5.00 18.94 18.74
C GLY A 160 -6.04 18.60 17.66
N LYS A 161 -5.62 18.26 16.44
CA LYS A 161 -6.51 17.67 15.44
C LYS A 161 -6.68 16.17 15.70
N ILE A 162 -7.87 15.64 15.40
CA ILE A 162 -8.12 14.22 15.18
C ILE A 162 -8.09 14.04 13.65
N PRO A 163 -7.31 13.10 13.10
CA PRO A 163 -6.56 11.98 13.69
C PRO A 163 -5.23 12.38 14.37
N ARG A 164 -4.59 11.43 15.09
CA ARG A 164 -3.35 11.67 15.86
C ARG A 164 -2.16 12.03 14.96
N GLY A 165 -2.02 11.33 13.84
CA GLY A 165 -1.01 11.58 12.83
C GLY A 165 -1.52 11.27 11.42
N ARG A 166 -0.63 11.45 10.44
CA ARG A 166 -0.91 11.04 9.06
C ARG A 166 -0.86 9.53 8.94
N ILE A 167 -1.59 8.99 7.96
CA ILE A 167 -1.38 7.62 7.50
C ILE A 167 -0.42 7.65 6.31
N ILE A 168 0.72 6.98 6.44
CA ILE A 168 1.68 6.79 5.35
C ILE A 168 1.15 5.71 4.41
N THR A 169 1.21 5.97 3.12
CA THR A 169 0.97 5.01 2.04
C THR A 169 2.11 5.08 1.03
N THR A 170 2.12 4.17 0.05
CA THR A 170 3.11 4.15 -1.02
C THR A 170 2.54 4.65 -2.35
N ASP A 171 3.42 5.10 -3.24
CA ASP A 171 3.09 5.50 -4.62
C ASP A 171 2.38 4.40 -5.45
N ILE A 172 2.65 3.12 -5.15
CA ILE A 172 2.09 1.99 -5.89
C ILE A 172 0.56 1.98 -5.83
N ASN A 173 -0.10 2.09 -6.98
CA ASN A 173 -1.56 2.21 -7.10
C ASN A 173 -2.18 3.39 -6.30
N THR A 174 -1.39 4.42 -5.96
CA THR A 174 -1.94 5.70 -5.51
C THR A 174 -1.92 6.64 -6.71
N PHE A 175 -3.09 7.00 -7.25
CA PHE A 175 -3.15 7.72 -8.52
C PHE A 175 -3.31 9.22 -8.34
N ARG A 176 -2.54 9.99 -9.11
CA ARG A 176 -2.48 11.44 -9.01
C ARG A 176 -3.78 12.14 -9.35
N PHE A 177 -4.47 11.69 -10.39
CA PHE A 177 -5.63 12.38 -10.94
C PHE A 177 -6.96 11.65 -10.72
N ARG A 178 -6.97 10.61 -9.88
CA ARG A 178 -8.19 9.89 -9.48
C ARG A 178 -8.54 10.29 -8.05
N PRO A 179 -9.55 11.15 -7.83
CA PRO A 179 -9.88 11.63 -6.50
C PRO A 179 -10.06 10.51 -5.48
N TYR A 180 -9.40 10.67 -4.34
CA TYR A 180 -9.41 9.80 -3.17
C TYR A 180 -8.93 8.35 -3.39
N SER A 181 -8.29 8.05 -4.52
CA SER A 181 -7.64 6.76 -4.79
C SER A 181 -6.26 6.69 -4.13
N ILE A 182 -6.26 6.43 -2.83
CA ILE A 182 -5.05 6.16 -2.04
C ILE A 182 -4.90 4.66 -1.87
N SER A 183 -3.77 4.11 -2.30
CA SER A 183 -3.47 2.69 -2.17
C SER A 183 -3.62 2.21 -0.74
N ASP A 184 -4.39 1.14 -0.56
CA ASP A 184 -4.56 0.49 0.74
C ASP A 184 -3.52 -0.62 0.98
N MET A 185 -2.68 -0.92 -0.02
CA MET A 185 -1.84 -2.12 -0.06
C MET A 185 -0.83 -2.17 1.07
N THR A 186 -0.08 -1.08 1.26
CA THR A 186 0.89 -0.88 2.34
C THR A 186 0.58 0.43 3.04
N LEU A 187 0.24 0.35 4.33
CA LEU A 187 -0.14 1.52 5.13
C LEU A 187 0.60 1.51 6.46
N PHE A 188 1.10 2.65 6.92
CA PHE A 188 1.74 2.80 8.23
C PHE A 188 1.20 4.02 8.97
N GLY A 189 0.92 3.88 10.26
CA GLY A 189 0.45 5.01 11.06
C GLY A 189 0.40 4.66 12.54
N PHE A 190 -0.06 5.63 13.35
CA PHE A 190 -0.38 5.36 14.75
C PHE A 190 -1.49 4.31 14.85
N TYR A 191 -1.44 3.52 15.92
CA TYR A 191 -2.43 2.47 16.17
C TYR A 191 -3.87 2.99 16.08
N GLU A 192 -4.17 4.13 16.69
CA GLU A 192 -5.52 4.69 16.73
C GLU A 192 -6.03 5.10 15.34
N ASP A 193 -5.14 5.65 14.51
CA ASP A 193 -5.48 6.10 13.16
C ASP A 193 -5.68 4.91 12.22
N MET A 194 -4.80 3.91 12.33
CA MET A 194 -4.91 2.66 11.59
C MET A 194 -6.16 1.86 12.01
N PHE A 195 -6.47 1.81 13.30
CA PHE A 195 -7.71 1.24 13.80
C PHE A 195 -8.92 1.99 13.23
N ASN A 196 -8.91 3.32 13.24
CA ASN A 196 -10.01 4.11 12.73
C ASN A 196 -10.22 3.96 11.22
N TYR A 197 -9.14 3.85 10.44
CA TYR A 197 -9.15 3.63 8.99
C TYR A 197 -9.77 2.28 8.61
N TRP A 198 -9.41 1.21 9.34
CA TRP A 198 -9.86 -0.15 9.03
C TRP A 198 -11.11 -0.60 9.78
N ASN A 199 -11.56 0.16 10.78
CA ASN A 199 -12.81 -0.06 11.48
C ASN A 199 -13.97 0.63 10.74
N LEU A 200 -14.42 -0.02 9.67
CA LEU A 200 -15.59 0.36 8.88
C LEU A 200 -16.50 -0.84 8.63
N LYS A 201 -17.73 -0.56 8.20
CA LYS A 201 -18.67 -1.61 7.78
C LYS A 201 -18.21 -2.25 6.48
N THR A 202 -18.58 -3.51 6.27
CA THR A 202 -18.39 -4.19 4.99
C THR A 202 -19.19 -3.50 3.89
N ASP A 203 -18.64 -3.53 2.68
CA ASP A 203 -19.29 -3.07 1.48
C ASP A 203 -20.29 -4.12 0.99
N GLU A 204 -21.58 -3.84 1.18
CA GLU A 204 -22.68 -4.72 0.77
C GLU A 204 -23.12 -4.51 -0.69
N ARG A 205 -22.44 -3.63 -1.44
CA ARG A 205 -22.77 -3.37 -2.85
C ARG A 205 -22.28 -4.51 -3.75
N GLU A 206 -22.94 -4.68 -4.90
CA GLU A 206 -22.63 -5.71 -5.90
C GLU A 206 -21.86 -5.12 -7.10
N GLU A 207 -20.79 -5.77 -7.53
CA GLU A 207 -19.83 -5.28 -8.54
C GLU A 207 -20.46 -5.05 -9.93
N THR A 208 -21.48 -5.82 -10.33
CA THR A 208 -22.10 -5.76 -11.66
C THR A 208 -22.90 -4.47 -11.93
N LYS A 209 -23.04 -3.58 -10.94
CA LYS A 209 -23.92 -2.39 -11.03
C LYS A 209 -23.20 -1.11 -11.42
N PHE A 210 -21.88 -1.12 -11.55
CA PHE A 210 -21.11 0.11 -11.75
C PHE A 210 -20.79 0.34 -13.22
N LYS A 211 -21.45 1.34 -13.80
CA LYS A 211 -21.04 1.95 -15.07
C LYS A 211 -20.61 3.38 -14.80
N TYR A 212 -19.50 3.79 -15.39
CA TYR A 212 -18.99 5.16 -15.30
C TYR A 212 -18.43 5.58 -16.65
N LYS A 213 -18.58 6.85 -16.98
CA LYS A 213 -18.16 7.44 -18.25
C LYS A 213 -16.85 8.19 -18.14
N ASN A 214 -16.51 8.63 -16.92
CA ASN A 214 -15.36 9.45 -16.67
C ASN A 214 -14.79 9.20 -15.26
N VAL A 215 -13.66 9.84 -14.98
CA VAL A 215 -12.93 9.72 -13.72
C VAL A 215 -13.76 10.17 -12.52
N LEU A 216 -14.55 11.23 -12.67
CA LEU A 216 -15.40 11.72 -11.59
C LEU A 216 -16.44 10.67 -11.15
N GLU A 217 -17.14 10.08 -12.12
CA GLU A 217 -18.11 9.03 -11.85
C GLU A 217 -17.45 7.80 -11.22
N TRP A 218 -16.28 7.38 -11.74
CA TRP A 218 -15.50 6.27 -11.16
C TRP A 218 -15.14 6.51 -9.69
N SER A 219 -14.58 7.69 -9.37
CA SER A 219 -14.23 8.04 -7.99
C SER A 219 -15.46 8.11 -7.09
N LYS A 220 -16.56 8.71 -7.57
CA LYS A 220 -17.81 8.82 -6.79
C LYS A 220 -18.48 7.48 -6.53
N HIS A 221 -18.26 6.48 -7.38
CA HIS A 221 -18.68 5.10 -7.09
C HIS A 221 -17.91 4.46 -5.94
N ARG A 222 -16.80 5.07 -5.48
CA ARG A 222 -16.00 4.58 -4.34
C ARG A 222 -15.64 3.11 -4.50
N LEU A 223 -15.08 2.77 -5.65
CA LEU A 223 -14.61 1.42 -5.91
C LEU A 223 -13.30 1.18 -5.15
N CYS A 224 -13.07 -0.06 -4.72
CA CYS A 224 -11.78 -0.50 -4.16
C CYS A 224 -11.26 0.40 -3.03
N GLU A 225 -10.03 0.91 -3.13
CA GLU A 225 -9.35 1.71 -2.13
C GLU A 225 -10.02 3.07 -1.87
N VAL A 226 -10.76 3.60 -2.86
CA VAL A 226 -11.55 4.84 -2.69
C VAL A 226 -12.63 4.65 -1.63
N TYR A 227 -13.19 3.44 -1.49
CA TYR A 227 -14.13 3.13 -0.41
C TYR A 227 -13.48 3.33 0.96
N LEU A 228 -12.28 2.80 1.16
CA LEU A 228 -11.59 2.85 2.45
C LEU A 228 -11.21 4.29 2.82
N SER A 229 -10.55 4.99 1.91
CA SER A 229 -10.06 6.35 2.16
C SER A 229 -11.21 7.32 2.44
N THR A 230 -12.30 7.24 1.66
CA THR A 230 -13.44 8.16 1.81
C THR A 230 -14.26 7.89 3.07
N ASN A 231 -14.48 6.63 3.44
CA ASN A 231 -15.13 6.31 4.72
C ASN A 231 -14.30 6.79 5.92
N TYR A 232 -12.98 6.64 5.87
CA TYR A 232 -12.09 7.18 6.91
C TYR A 232 -12.17 8.70 7.00
N LEU A 233 -12.09 9.39 5.86
CA LEU A 233 -12.15 10.85 5.79
C LEU A 233 -13.48 11.40 6.32
N GLU A 234 -14.60 10.80 5.93
CA GLU A 234 -15.93 11.18 6.44
C GLU A 234 -16.04 10.93 7.95
N LYS A 235 -15.48 9.82 8.45
CA LYS A 235 -15.46 9.49 9.87
C LYS A 235 -14.69 10.51 10.72
N ILE A 236 -13.67 11.16 10.15
CA ILE A 236 -12.93 12.27 10.80
C ILE A 236 -13.52 13.65 10.46
N GLY A 237 -14.71 13.72 9.87
CA GLY A 237 -15.45 14.96 9.62
C GLY A 237 -15.02 15.74 8.37
N LYS A 238 -14.37 15.09 7.39
CA LYS A 238 -13.95 15.75 6.15
C LYS A 238 -15.04 15.69 5.07
N ASN A 239 -15.29 16.85 4.47
CA ASN A 239 -16.16 16.98 3.31
C ASN A 239 -15.40 16.65 2.02
N LEU A 240 -15.99 15.79 1.20
CA LEU A 240 -15.42 15.34 -0.07
C LEU A 240 -16.05 16.14 -1.22
N ASN A 241 -15.32 17.09 -1.79
CA ASN A 241 -15.81 17.92 -2.90
C ASN A 241 -15.64 17.25 -4.27
N TRP A 242 -14.97 16.09 -4.32
CA TRP A 242 -14.71 15.33 -5.55
C TRP A 242 -13.98 16.11 -6.65
N THR A 243 -13.12 17.06 -6.25
CA THR A 243 -12.19 17.74 -7.14
C THR A 243 -10.77 17.21 -6.94
N ILE A 244 -9.91 17.33 -7.96
CA ILE A 244 -8.50 16.91 -7.88
C ILE A 244 -7.77 17.76 -6.83
N SER A 245 -7.99 19.07 -6.83
CA SER A 245 -7.41 20.01 -5.85
C SER A 245 -7.81 19.65 -4.41
N ASN A 246 -9.08 19.32 -4.16
CA ASN A 246 -9.53 18.92 -2.83
C ASN A 246 -8.97 17.55 -2.42
N SER A 247 -8.84 16.62 -3.37
CA SER A 247 -8.16 15.34 -3.13
C SER A 247 -6.70 15.55 -2.73
N TRP A 248 -5.95 16.37 -3.46
CA TRP A 248 -4.54 16.67 -3.16
C TRP A 248 -4.36 17.35 -1.81
N LYS A 249 -5.23 18.33 -1.49
CA LYS A 249 -5.25 18.97 -0.17
C LYS A 249 -5.48 17.94 0.94
N THR A 250 -6.40 17.01 0.71
CA THR A 250 -6.67 15.93 1.66
C THR A 250 -5.47 14.99 1.82
N TYR A 251 -4.76 14.69 0.73
CA TYR A 251 -3.57 13.83 0.76
C TYR A 251 -2.43 14.45 1.54
N ILE A 252 -2.19 15.76 1.46
CA ILE A 252 -1.14 16.41 2.25
C ILE A 252 -1.53 16.63 3.72
N GLU A 253 -2.84 16.75 4.00
CA GLU A 253 -3.35 16.97 5.35
C GLU A 253 -3.34 15.66 6.14
N TYR A 254 -3.92 14.59 5.60
CA TYR A 254 -4.20 13.34 6.35
C TYR A 254 -3.30 12.16 6.01
N PHE A 255 -2.59 12.23 4.90
CA PHE A 255 -1.75 11.14 4.43
C PHE A 255 -0.32 11.63 4.18
N CYS A 256 0.59 10.68 4.00
CA CYS A 256 1.91 10.95 3.44
C CYS A 256 2.23 9.86 2.43
N ILE A 257 2.50 10.24 1.18
CA ILE A 257 2.75 9.27 0.11
C ILE A 257 4.26 9.15 -0.07
N VAL A 258 4.81 7.96 0.09
CA VAL A 258 6.25 7.70 -0.07
C VAL A 258 6.52 6.76 -1.24
N ASP A 259 7.71 6.85 -1.83
CA ASP A 259 8.04 6.01 -2.98
C ASP A 259 8.32 4.55 -2.55
N ARG A 260 7.72 3.57 -3.24
CA ARG A 260 7.94 2.14 -2.98
C ARG A 260 9.42 1.74 -3.04
N SER A 261 10.22 2.44 -3.85
CA SER A 261 11.66 2.18 -3.99
C SER A 261 12.45 2.52 -2.73
N THR A 262 12.00 3.48 -1.91
CA THR A 262 12.69 3.89 -0.68
C THR A 262 12.70 2.78 0.37
N ILE A 263 11.63 1.98 0.39
CA ILE A 263 11.49 0.83 1.29
C ILE A 263 11.79 -0.51 0.59
N ASP A 264 12.17 -0.47 -0.68
CA ASP A 264 12.38 -1.65 -1.52
C ASP A 264 11.17 -2.63 -1.46
N LEU A 265 9.97 -2.08 -1.71
CA LEU A 265 8.72 -2.81 -1.70
C LEU A 265 8.52 -3.55 -3.02
N PHE A 266 8.46 -4.87 -2.93
CA PHE A 266 8.21 -5.76 -4.06
C PHE A 266 6.78 -6.32 -4.02
N TRP A 267 6.09 -6.30 -5.16
CA TRP A 267 4.73 -6.85 -5.31
C TRP A 267 4.71 -8.07 -6.25
N PHE A 268 4.47 -9.25 -5.67
CA PHE A 268 4.50 -10.53 -6.36
C PHE A 268 3.16 -10.88 -7.01
N LYS A 269 2.70 -10.03 -7.92
CA LYS A 269 1.46 -10.22 -8.70
C LYS A 269 1.55 -9.53 -10.06
N TYR A 270 0.71 -9.94 -11.02
CA TYR A 270 0.61 -9.35 -12.36
C TYR A 270 1.97 -9.30 -13.10
N GLU A 271 2.30 -8.15 -13.71
CA GLU A 271 3.59 -7.85 -14.32
C GLU A 271 4.72 -7.68 -13.27
N LYS A 272 4.93 -8.68 -12.41
CA LYS A 272 5.93 -8.66 -11.32
C LYS A 272 7.37 -8.42 -11.81
N ASN A 273 7.64 -8.68 -13.08
CA ASN A 273 8.94 -8.45 -13.71
C ASN A 273 9.14 -6.99 -14.19
N LYS A 274 8.08 -6.18 -14.21
CA LYS A 274 8.10 -4.76 -14.59
C LYS A 274 8.01 -3.91 -13.31
N GLU A 275 9.16 -3.47 -12.81
CA GLU A 275 9.27 -2.71 -11.55
C GLU A 275 8.45 -1.40 -11.56
N TYR A 276 8.56 -0.65 -12.66
CA TYR A 276 7.83 0.60 -12.87
C TYR A 276 6.65 0.39 -13.82
N ARG A 277 5.57 -0.23 -13.31
CA ARG A 277 4.43 -0.68 -14.13
C ARG A 277 3.72 0.45 -14.88
N ARG A 278 3.50 1.57 -14.18
CA ARG A 278 2.74 2.72 -14.66
C ARG A 278 3.61 3.92 -15.08
N ARG A 279 4.95 3.85 -14.92
CA ARG A 279 5.86 4.93 -15.32
C ARG A 279 5.92 5.03 -16.84
N LYS A 280 5.53 6.19 -17.37
CA LYS A 280 5.59 6.52 -18.79
C LYS A 280 6.47 7.77 -18.97
N TYR A 281 7.23 7.82 -20.06
CA TYR A 281 8.05 8.98 -20.44
C TYR A 281 7.35 9.89 -21.47
N SER A 282 6.17 9.48 -21.95
CA SER A 282 5.29 10.22 -22.85
C SER A 282 3.87 9.67 -22.78
N GLY A 283 2.87 10.43 -23.26
CA GLY A 283 1.49 9.94 -23.43
C GLY A 283 0.55 10.24 -22.25
N ASN A 284 -0.45 9.36 -22.07
CA ASN A 284 -1.59 9.56 -21.17
C ASN A 284 -1.17 9.55 -19.67
N PHE A 285 -1.36 10.68 -18.99
CA PHE A 285 -1.01 10.92 -17.58
C PHE A 285 -2.06 10.40 -16.57
N MET A 286 -3.20 9.85 -17.03
CA MET A 286 -4.30 9.44 -16.14
C MET A 286 -3.92 8.35 -15.12
N ASP A 287 -2.90 7.56 -15.43
CA ASP A 287 -2.38 6.48 -14.59
C ASP A 287 -1.09 6.86 -13.84
N GLU A 288 -0.76 8.16 -13.82
CA GLU A 288 0.42 8.64 -13.12
C GLU A 288 0.31 8.35 -11.62
N GLU A 289 1.23 7.53 -11.12
CA GLU A 289 1.37 7.25 -9.69
C GLU A 289 1.83 8.51 -8.97
N PHE A 290 1.23 8.77 -7.81
CA PHE A 290 1.52 9.92 -6.98
C PHE A 290 2.76 9.61 -6.13
N GLY A 291 3.91 10.19 -6.48
CA GLY A 291 5.17 9.97 -5.75
C GLY A 291 5.40 10.93 -4.58
N PHE A 292 6.43 10.65 -3.78
CA PHE A 292 6.83 11.53 -2.67
C PHE A 292 7.23 12.92 -3.15
N VAL A 293 7.86 13.02 -4.34
CA VAL A 293 8.27 14.32 -4.88
C VAL A 293 7.07 15.22 -5.18
N ASP A 294 5.96 14.64 -5.66
CA ASP A 294 4.72 15.38 -5.89
C ASP A 294 4.07 15.76 -4.57
N TRP A 295 4.08 14.85 -3.59
CA TRP A 295 3.51 15.09 -2.27
C TRP A 295 4.25 16.21 -1.56
N LEU A 296 5.58 16.19 -1.57
CA LEU A 296 6.43 17.19 -0.94
C LEU A 296 6.29 18.56 -1.61
N LYS A 297 6.16 18.60 -2.94
CA LYS A 297 5.91 19.86 -3.67
C LYS A 297 4.56 20.45 -3.29
N LEU A 298 3.52 19.63 -3.18
CA LEU A 298 2.18 20.08 -2.77
C LEU A 298 2.14 20.48 -1.30
N TYR A 299 2.84 19.77 -0.43
CA TYR A 299 2.97 20.09 0.99
C TYR A 299 3.59 21.48 1.22
N ASN A 300 4.54 21.88 0.38
CA ASN A 300 5.17 23.21 0.42
C ASN A 300 4.45 24.26 -0.45
N SER A 301 3.33 23.92 -1.08
CA SER A 301 2.58 24.84 -1.94
C SER A 301 1.41 25.46 -1.18
N GLU A 302 1.25 26.78 -1.29
CA GLU A 302 0.05 27.47 -0.82
C GLU A 302 -1.11 27.42 -1.83
N ASN A 303 -0.83 27.01 -3.08
CA ASN A 303 -1.80 27.07 -4.17
C ASN A 303 -2.04 25.70 -4.82
N PHE A 304 -3.26 25.22 -4.72
CA PHE A 304 -3.75 24.03 -5.42
C PHE A 304 -4.50 24.48 -6.68
N ASN A 305 -3.76 24.65 -7.78
CA ASN A 305 -4.35 25.15 -9.02
C ASN A 305 -5.36 24.14 -9.61
N ASN A 306 -6.52 24.65 -10.02
CA ASN A 306 -7.58 23.89 -10.70
C ASN A 306 -7.24 23.49 -12.16
N LYS A 307 -6.00 23.72 -12.60
CA LYS A 307 -5.50 23.39 -13.94
C LYS A 307 -5.80 21.96 -14.38
N TYR A 308 -5.89 21.02 -13.44
CA TYR A 308 -6.08 19.60 -13.74
C TYR A 308 -7.53 19.12 -13.65
N GLU A 309 -8.47 19.96 -13.23
CA GLU A 309 -9.87 19.54 -13.01
C GLU A 309 -10.55 19.03 -14.29
N TYR A 310 -10.13 19.49 -15.49
CA TYR A 310 -10.63 18.98 -16.77
C TYR A 310 -10.38 17.48 -16.98
N LEU A 311 -9.46 16.88 -16.23
CA LEU A 311 -9.19 15.43 -16.28
C LEU A 311 -10.34 14.62 -15.68
N LEU A 312 -11.18 15.22 -14.83
CA LEU A 312 -12.34 14.56 -14.24
C LEU A 312 -13.37 14.10 -15.28
N ASP A 313 -13.42 14.78 -16.42
CA ASP A 313 -14.33 14.47 -17.53
C ASP A 313 -13.73 13.47 -18.55
N LYS A 314 -12.48 13.05 -18.37
CA LYS A 314 -11.83 12.07 -19.25
C LYS A 314 -12.28 10.65 -18.94
N GLN A 315 -12.36 9.81 -19.97
CA GLN A 315 -12.56 8.37 -19.82
C GLN A 315 -11.37 7.73 -19.10
N ILE A 316 -11.64 6.72 -18.29
CA ILE A 316 -10.60 5.86 -17.70
C ILE A 316 -10.35 4.70 -18.67
N ASP A 317 -9.11 4.60 -19.14
CA ASP A 317 -8.63 3.41 -19.82
C ASP A 317 -8.29 2.36 -18.74
N GLU A 318 -9.17 1.39 -18.52
CA GLU A 318 -8.86 0.24 -17.65
C GLU A 318 -7.93 -0.74 -18.37
N GLU A 319 -6.64 -0.44 -18.42
CA GLU A 319 -5.64 -1.52 -18.46
C GLU A 319 -5.35 -1.89 -16.99
N ILE A 320 -6.00 -2.96 -16.51
CA ILE A 320 -5.80 -3.54 -15.16
C ILE A 320 -4.42 -4.19 -15.06
#